data_AF-A0AAN1D4M0-F1
#
_entry.id   AF-A0AAN1D4M0-F1
#
_cell.length_a   1.000
_cell.length_b   1.000
_cell.length_c   1.000
_cell.angle_alpha   90.00
_cell.angle_beta   90.00
_cell.angle_gamma   90.00
#
_symmetry.space_group_name_H-M   'P 1'
#
loop_
_entity.id
_entity.type
_entity.pdbx_description
1 polymer ?
#
loop_
_entity_poly.entity_id
_entity_poly.type
_entity_poly.pdbx_seq_one_letter_code
_entity_poly.pdbx_strand_id
1 'polypeptide(L)'
;MQLLGYFLAACIGISLGLMGGGGSVLAVPILVYVMGVDPKSAIAMTLFIVGIVSAVGLVPHWRQGNINLKKAGIFGSATMVGAFLGAQLTRLPFITGTVQLLLFAVMMLIAAIFMIRKSGKAIAHQANEPHLEDYPAPVCRYCWLWLLTEGLGIGILTGLVGVGGGFAIVPALVLLGKTEMKEAVGTSLVIIVMNAIAGFLGYFGQADVVFDWHLMVNFTFVASLGILLGGYSGRYFNAKQLQKGFGYFLLAVAAFILFQQRDRLPRLTTLPETTVAIAQQK
;
A
#
# COMPACT_ATOMS: atom_id res chain seq x y z
N MET A 1 -6.04 5.28 -24.46
CA MET A 1 -6.03 4.68 -23.10
C MET A 1 -4.69 4.86 -22.40
N GLN A 2 -3.55 4.60 -23.08
CA GLN A 2 -2.21 4.76 -22.48
C GLN A 2 -1.90 6.18 -21.95
N LEU A 3 -2.31 7.24 -22.66
CA LEU A 3 -2.11 8.62 -22.21
C LEU A 3 -2.82 8.94 -20.88
N LEU A 4 -4.04 8.41 -20.70
CA LEU A 4 -4.80 8.53 -19.45
C LEU A 4 -4.11 7.78 -18.32
N GLY A 5 -3.59 6.59 -18.61
CA GLY A 5 -2.86 5.80 -17.63
C GLY A 5 -1.54 6.44 -17.18
N TYR A 6 -0.81 7.13 -18.08
CA TYR A 6 0.38 7.90 -17.68
C TYR A 6 0.04 9.15 -16.88
N PHE A 7 -1.05 9.85 -17.22
CA PHE A 7 -1.54 10.96 -16.39
C PHE A 7 -1.88 10.49 -14.96
N LEU A 8 -2.57 9.35 -14.86
CA LEU A 8 -2.88 8.72 -13.58
C LEU A 8 -1.62 8.25 -12.83
N ALA A 9 -0.59 7.75 -13.54
CA ALA A 9 0.70 7.41 -12.94
C ALA A 9 1.40 8.65 -12.32
N ALA A 10 1.30 9.80 -12.97
CA ALA A 10 1.82 11.06 -12.41
C ALA A 10 1.05 11.45 -11.14
N CYS A 11 -0.29 11.37 -11.15
CA CYS A 11 -1.13 11.61 -9.97
C CYS A 11 -0.80 10.65 -8.82
N ILE A 12 -0.54 9.38 -9.12
CA ILE A 12 -0.05 8.39 -8.15
C ILE A 12 1.26 8.86 -7.53
N GLY A 13 2.25 9.18 -8.37
CA GLY A 13 3.57 9.63 -7.92
C GLY A 13 3.45 10.84 -6.99
N ILE A 14 2.69 11.86 -7.39
CA ILE A 14 2.43 13.05 -6.58
C ILE A 14 1.80 12.67 -5.25
N SER A 15 0.76 11.83 -5.25
CA SER A 15 0.09 11.36 -4.03
C SER A 15 1.05 10.55 -3.12
N LEU A 16 1.93 9.75 -3.73
CA LEU A 16 2.97 8.98 -3.04
C LEU A 16 3.98 9.92 -2.36
N GLY A 17 4.37 11.01 -3.01
CA GLY A 17 5.32 11.99 -2.47
C GLY A 17 4.72 12.86 -1.38
N LEU A 18 3.43 13.18 -1.50
CA LEU A 18 2.70 13.97 -0.51
C LEU A 18 2.41 13.16 0.77
N MET A 19 2.11 11.87 0.65
CA MET A 19 1.64 11.03 1.77
C MET A 19 2.58 9.89 2.15
N GLY A 20 3.77 9.77 1.53
CA GLY A 20 4.81 8.80 1.87
C GLY A 20 4.53 7.34 1.50
N GLY A 21 3.32 7.05 1.02
CA GLY A 21 2.86 5.69 0.77
C GLY A 21 1.38 5.55 0.41
N GLY A 22 0.55 6.58 0.63
CA GLY A 22 -0.86 6.57 0.22
C GLY A 22 -1.08 6.47 -1.30
N GLY A 23 -0.20 7.07 -2.12
CA GLY A 23 -0.37 7.02 -3.58
C GLY A 23 -0.27 5.61 -4.18
N SER A 24 0.51 4.70 -3.59
CA SER A 24 0.80 3.38 -4.15
C SER A 24 -0.42 2.46 -4.23
N VAL A 25 -1.42 2.74 -3.39
CA VAL A 25 -2.69 2.01 -3.34
C VAL A 25 -3.41 2.06 -4.67
N LEU A 26 -3.27 3.14 -5.42
CA LEU A 26 -4.00 3.34 -6.67
C LEU A 26 -3.33 2.65 -7.87
N ALA A 27 -2.07 2.22 -7.72
CA ALA A 27 -1.34 1.58 -8.79
C ALA A 27 -2.02 0.28 -9.24
N VAL A 28 -2.55 -0.52 -8.29
CA VAL A 28 -3.22 -1.79 -8.60
C VAL A 28 -4.52 -1.56 -9.39
N PRO A 29 -5.49 -0.72 -8.94
CA PRO A 29 -6.68 -0.41 -9.72
C PRO A 29 -6.39 0.15 -11.10
N ILE A 30 -5.39 1.02 -11.22
CA ILE A 30 -5.08 1.65 -12.50
C ILE A 30 -4.52 0.62 -13.48
N LEU A 31 -3.63 -0.26 -13.05
CA LEU A 31 -3.13 -1.33 -13.91
C LEU A 31 -4.24 -2.31 -14.32
N VAL A 32 -5.13 -2.67 -13.39
CA VAL A 32 -6.22 -3.63 -13.68
C VAL A 32 -7.32 -3.02 -14.54
N TYR A 33 -7.89 -1.88 -14.12
CA TYR A 33 -9.10 -1.33 -14.73
C TYR A 33 -8.83 -0.37 -15.88
N VAL A 34 -7.68 0.33 -15.89
CA VAL A 34 -7.35 1.29 -16.96
C VAL A 34 -6.43 0.66 -18.01
N MET A 35 -5.44 -0.13 -17.57
CA MET A 35 -4.49 -0.79 -18.48
C MET A 35 -4.89 -2.22 -18.84
N GLY A 36 -5.92 -2.79 -18.23
CA GLY A 36 -6.44 -4.11 -18.58
C GLY A 36 -5.51 -5.27 -18.20
N VAL A 37 -4.58 -5.05 -17.26
CA VAL A 37 -3.63 -6.07 -16.81
C VAL A 37 -4.33 -7.05 -15.87
N ASP A 38 -4.03 -8.35 -16.00
CA ASP A 38 -4.52 -9.36 -15.08
C ASP A 38 -4.19 -9.04 -13.61
N PRO A 39 -5.10 -9.25 -12.64
CA PRO A 39 -4.89 -8.81 -11.26
C PRO A 39 -3.64 -9.37 -10.60
N LYS A 40 -3.32 -10.65 -10.82
CA LYS A 40 -2.09 -11.27 -10.28
C LYS A 40 -0.84 -10.58 -10.84
N SER A 41 -0.81 -10.36 -12.15
CA SER A 41 0.28 -9.68 -12.84
C SER A 41 0.41 -8.22 -12.41
N ALA A 42 -0.72 -7.49 -12.33
CA ALA A 42 -0.75 -6.10 -11.90
C ALA A 42 -0.14 -5.92 -10.51
N ILE A 43 -0.46 -6.81 -9.58
CA ILE A 43 0.03 -6.79 -8.19
C ILE A 43 1.55 -7.06 -8.11
N ALA A 44 2.05 -7.99 -8.91
CA ALA A 44 3.49 -8.22 -8.99
C ALA A 44 4.20 -7.01 -9.62
N MET A 45 3.63 -6.42 -10.68
CA MET A 45 4.16 -5.21 -11.32
C MET A 45 4.16 -4.01 -10.36
N THR A 46 3.11 -3.82 -9.54
CA THR A 46 3.06 -2.70 -8.60
C THR A 46 4.12 -2.80 -7.52
N LEU A 47 4.44 -3.99 -7.03
CA LEU A 47 5.53 -4.14 -6.05
C LEU A 47 6.85 -3.61 -6.62
N PHE A 48 7.16 -3.92 -7.88
CA PHE A 48 8.34 -3.38 -8.56
C PHE A 48 8.26 -1.87 -8.76
N ILE A 49 7.17 -1.38 -9.36
CA ILE A 49 6.96 0.04 -9.67
C ILE A 49 7.06 0.88 -8.39
N VAL A 50 6.30 0.50 -7.36
CA VAL A 50 6.23 1.24 -6.09
C VAL A 50 7.56 1.14 -5.36
N GLY A 51 8.27 0.00 -5.43
CA GLY A 51 9.61 -0.14 -4.87
C GLY A 51 10.59 0.89 -5.43
N ILE A 52 10.64 1.03 -6.76
CA ILE A 52 11.54 2.01 -7.41
C ILE A 52 11.08 3.43 -7.12
N VAL A 53 9.78 3.72 -7.26
CA VAL A 53 9.23 5.06 -7.01
C VAL A 53 9.49 5.49 -5.56
N SER A 54 9.31 4.60 -4.58
CA SER A 54 9.62 4.89 -3.18
C SER A 54 11.12 5.07 -2.91
N ALA A 55 12.00 4.33 -3.61
CA ALA A 55 13.45 4.55 -3.54
C ALA A 55 13.84 5.94 -4.08
N VAL A 56 13.18 6.42 -5.13
CA VAL A 56 13.37 7.79 -5.65
C VAL A 56 12.84 8.83 -4.66
N GLY A 57 11.66 8.61 -4.09
CA GLY A 57 11.07 9.50 -3.07
C GLY A 57 11.84 9.56 -1.75
N LEU A 58 12.69 8.56 -1.49
CA LEU A 58 13.56 8.50 -0.33
C LEU A 58 14.61 9.62 -0.33
N VAL A 59 15.11 10.01 -1.50
CA VAL A 59 16.13 11.04 -1.67
C VAL A 59 15.74 12.39 -1.04
N PRO A 60 14.59 13.02 -1.38
CA PRO A 60 14.21 14.29 -0.77
C PRO A 60 13.91 14.19 0.72
N HIS A 61 13.41 13.04 1.22
CA HIS A 61 13.13 12.84 2.65
C HIS A 61 14.41 12.60 3.47
N TRP A 62 15.40 11.91 2.89
CA TRP A 62 16.72 11.71 3.49
C TRP A 62 17.44 13.03 3.69
N ARG A 63 17.43 13.90 2.66
CA ARG A 63 18.02 15.24 2.73
C ARG A 63 17.37 16.15 3.77
N GLN A 64 16.12 15.87 4.16
CA GLN A 64 15.38 16.63 5.16
C GLN A 64 15.50 16.06 6.58
N GLY A 65 16.23 14.96 6.79
CA GLY A 65 16.36 14.33 8.11
C GLY A 65 15.08 13.65 8.63
N ASN A 66 14.09 13.42 7.76
CA ASN A 66 12.77 12.89 8.14
C ASN A 66 12.74 11.35 8.21
N ILE A 67 13.88 10.68 8.40
CA ILE A 67 13.97 9.22 8.32
C ILE A 67 14.54 8.66 9.61
N ASN A 68 13.78 7.76 10.24
CA ASN A 68 14.22 7.03 11.42
C ASN A 68 14.55 5.59 11.08
N LEU A 69 15.83 5.34 10.80
CA LEU A 69 16.32 4.01 10.41
C LEU A 69 16.13 2.95 11.50
N LYS A 70 16.12 3.33 12.77
CA LYS A 70 15.90 2.38 13.86
C LYS A 70 14.47 1.86 13.85
N LYS A 71 13.49 2.76 13.68
CA LYS A 71 12.07 2.39 13.56
C LYS A 71 11.81 1.63 12.25
N ALA A 72 12.40 2.07 11.13
CA ALA A 72 12.32 1.37 9.86
C ALA A 72 12.92 -0.04 9.93
N GLY A 73 14.05 -0.24 10.61
CA GLY A 73 14.68 -1.56 10.73
C GLY A 73 13.83 -2.54 11.54
N ILE A 74 13.31 -2.11 12.69
CA ILE A 74 12.49 -2.96 13.56
C ILE A 74 11.15 -3.29 12.90
N PHE A 75 10.41 -2.26 12.45
CA PHE A 75 9.10 -2.47 11.86
C PHE A 75 9.21 -3.05 10.45
N GLY A 76 10.16 -2.57 9.66
CA GLY A 76 10.38 -3.01 8.28
C GLY A 76 10.86 -4.44 8.16
N SER A 77 11.68 -4.94 9.08
CA SER A 77 12.06 -6.37 9.06
C SER A 77 10.86 -7.28 9.32
N ALA A 78 10.00 -6.93 10.28
CA ALA A 78 8.76 -7.67 10.53
C ALA A 78 7.81 -7.63 9.33
N THR A 79 7.60 -6.46 8.72
CA THR A 79 6.75 -6.34 7.53
C THR A 79 7.35 -7.02 6.32
N MET A 80 8.68 -7.06 6.18
CA MET A 80 9.38 -7.70 5.07
C MET A 80 9.17 -9.21 5.08
N VAL A 81 9.31 -9.84 6.26
CA VAL A 81 8.99 -11.27 6.44
C VAL A 81 7.51 -11.51 6.14
N GLY A 82 6.62 -10.66 6.67
CA GLY A 82 5.19 -10.74 6.37
C GLY A 82 4.91 -10.61 4.87
N ALA A 83 5.53 -9.67 4.18
CA ALA A 83 5.33 -9.42 2.75
C ALA A 83 5.77 -10.59 1.89
N PHE A 84 6.90 -11.21 2.22
CA PHE A 84 7.34 -12.43 1.55
C PHE A 84 6.33 -13.58 1.78
N LEU A 85 5.92 -13.83 3.02
CA LEU A 85 4.95 -14.88 3.35
C LEU A 85 3.59 -14.62 2.66
N GLY A 86 3.11 -13.38 2.68
CA GLY A 86 1.88 -12.99 2.00
C GLY A 86 1.94 -13.22 0.50
N ALA A 87 3.06 -12.91 -0.15
CA ALA A 87 3.29 -13.21 -1.56
C ALA A 87 3.39 -14.71 -1.83
N GLN A 88 3.88 -15.52 -0.88
CA GLN A 88 3.87 -16.98 -1.01
C GLN A 88 2.46 -17.56 -0.87
N LEU A 89 1.62 -16.97 -0.01
CA LEU A 89 0.22 -17.40 0.17
C LEU A 89 -0.60 -17.28 -1.13
N THR A 90 -0.24 -16.39 -2.06
CA THR A 90 -0.96 -16.27 -3.35
C THR A 90 -0.79 -17.48 -4.27
N ARG A 91 0.16 -18.38 -3.98
CA ARG A 91 0.30 -19.66 -4.69
C ARG A 91 -0.81 -20.65 -4.34
N LEU A 92 -1.51 -20.43 -3.24
CA LEU A 92 -2.62 -21.30 -2.84
C LEU A 92 -3.76 -21.20 -3.88
N PRO A 93 -4.36 -22.33 -4.31
CA PRO A 93 -5.38 -22.35 -5.36
C PRO A 93 -6.66 -21.57 -4.99
N PHE A 94 -6.87 -21.33 -3.69
CA PHE A 94 -8.00 -20.55 -3.18
C PHE A 94 -7.84 -19.03 -3.38
N ILE A 95 -6.62 -18.52 -3.59
CA ILE A 95 -6.34 -17.09 -3.78
C ILE A 95 -6.40 -16.76 -5.28
N THR A 96 -7.61 -16.51 -5.77
CA THR A 96 -7.81 -16.01 -7.14
C THR A 96 -7.62 -14.48 -7.20
N GLY A 97 -7.35 -13.93 -8.38
CA GLY A 97 -7.21 -12.47 -8.56
C GLY A 97 -8.44 -11.68 -8.11
N THR A 98 -9.64 -12.28 -8.20
CA THR A 98 -10.88 -11.69 -7.67
C THR A 98 -10.86 -11.58 -6.14
N VAL A 99 -10.42 -12.63 -5.44
CA VAL A 99 -10.29 -12.63 -3.97
C VAL A 99 -9.25 -11.59 -3.53
N GLN A 100 -8.15 -11.47 -4.27
CA GLN A 100 -7.09 -10.50 -4.01
C GLN A 100 -7.58 -9.05 -4.15
N LEU A 101 -8.36 -8.76 -5.19
CA LEU A 101 -9.00 -7.46 -5.41
C LEU A 101 -10.09 -7.16 -4.36
N LEU A 102 -10.84 -8.16 -3.90
CA LEU A 102 -11.82 -7.99 -2.82
C LEU A 102 -11.13 -7.68 -1.49
N LEU A 103 -10.10 -8.45 -1.14
CA LEU A 103 -9.32 -8.24 0.08
C LEU A 103 -8.68 -6.84 0.06
N PHE A 104 -8.18 -6.44 -1.10
CA PHE A 104 -7.66 -5.11 -1.32
C PHE A 104 -8.73 -4.01 -1.14
N ALA A 105 -9.91 -4.16 -1.73
CA ALA A 105 -11.01 -3.19 -1.59
C ALA A 105 -11.47 -3.07 -0.13
N VAL A 106 -11.58 -4.19 0.59
CA VAL A 106 -11.90 -4.21 2.02
C VAL A 106 -10.82 -3.46 2.82
N MET A 107 -9.55 -3.71 2.53
CA MET A 107 -8.44 -3.02 3.20
C MET A 107 -8.44 -1.51 2.92
N MET A 108 -8.69 -1.09 1.68
CA MET A 108 -8.88 0.32 1.31
C MET A 108 -10.04 0.94 2.09
N LEU A 109 -11.16 0.23 2.21
CA LEU A 109 -12.37 0.70 2.88
C LEU A 109 -12.14 0.88 4.38
N ILE A 110 -11.46 -0.08 5.03
CA ILE A 110 -11.05 0.03 6.44
C ILE A 110 -10.15 1.25 6.63
N ALA A 111 -9.12 1.41 5.80
CA ALA A 111 -8.19 2.53 5.90
C ALA A 111 -8.88 3.88 5.64
N ALA A 112 -9.78 3.95 4.66
CA ALA A 112 -10.57 5.14 4.35
C ALA A 112 -11.45 5.54 5.54
N ILE A 113 -12.22 4.59 6.09
CA ILE A 113 -13.08 4.83 7.27
C ILE A 113 -12.23 5.28 8.46
N PHE A 114 -11.09 4.63 8.70
CA PHE A 114 -10.21 4.98 9.81
C PHE A 114 -9.64 6.40 9.66
N MET A 115 -9.16 6.76 8.46
CA MET A 115 -8.67 8.10 8.17
C MET A 115 -9.78 9.17 8.30
N ILE A 116 -10.98 8.90 7.79
CA ILE A 116 -12.12 9.85 7.85
C ILE A 116 -12.63 10.03 9.29
N ARG A 117 -12.84 8.93 10.02
CA ARG A 117 -13.35 8.95 11.41
C ARG A 117 -12.34 9.58 12.36
N LYS A 118 -11.06 9.21 12.24
CA LYS A 118 -10.01 9.67 13.15
C LYS A 118 -9.54 11.09 12.85
N SER A 119 -9.66 11.56 11.60
CA SER A 119 -9.49 12.99 11.25
C SER A 119 -10.47 13.90 12.03
N GLY A 120 -11.63 13.37 12.46
CA GLY A 120 -12.60 14.09 13.30
C GLY A 120 -12.32 14.09 14.80
N LYS A 121 -11.48 13.19 15.35
CA LYS A 121 -11.26 13.05 16.80
C LYS A 121 -9.81 12.90 17.28
N ALA A 122 -8.83 12.82 16.39
CA ALA A 122 -7.43 12.70 16.81
C ALA A 122 -6.47 13.38 15.84
N ILE A 123 -6.65 14.69 15.63
CA ILE A 123 -5.57 15.61 15.26
C ILE A 123 -5.90 16.99 15.87
N ALA A 124 -6.24 17.05 17.17
CA ALA A 124 -6.55 18.31 17.85
C ALA A 124 -5.30 18.99 18.46
N HIS A 125 -4.09 18.63 18.01
CA HIS A 125 -2.88 19.39 18.30
C HIS A 125 -2.00 19.44 17.05
N GLN A 126 -2.18 20.50 16.25
CA GLN A 126 -1.15 21.06 15.38
C GLN A 126 -1.65 22.41 14.83
N ALA A 127 -1.64 23.41 15.71
CA ALA A 127 -1.65 24.83 15.36
C ALA A 127 -0.85 25.70 16.34
N ASN A 128 -0.14 25.10 17.31
CA ASN A 128 0.86 25.77 18.12
C ASN A 128 1.95 24.75 18.43
N GLU A 129 3.21 25.13 18.22
CA GLU A 129 4.38 24.33 18.54
C GLU A 129 4.33 23.87 20.00
N PRO A 130 4.45 22.57 20.31
CA PRO A 130 4.74 22.12 21.66
C PRO A 130 6.20 21.70 21.74
N HIS A 131 6.92 22.33 22.67
CA HIS A 131 8.24 21.93 23.13
C HIS A 131 8.30 20.43 23.47
N LEU A 132 9.46 19.83 23.19
CA LEU A 132 9.82 18.41 23.33
C LEU A 132 9.75 17.84 24.78
N GLU A 133 9.25 18.58 25.76
CA GLU A 133 9.34 18.26 27.18
C GLU A 133 8.10 17.60 27.79
N ASP A 134 6.98 17.51 27.07
CA ASP A 134 5.69 17.07 27.64
C ASP A 134 5.15 15.72 27.10
N TYR A 135 6.00 14.90 26.50
CA TYR A 135 5.61 13.53 26.12
C TYR A 135 5.85 12.57 27.29
N PRO A 136 4.80 11.98 27.90
CA PRO A 136 5.00 10.94 28.90
C PRO A 136 5.76 9.79 28.25
N ALA A 137 6.87 9.42 28.89
CA ALA A 137 7.77 8.35 28.49
C ALA A 137 7.00 7.08 28.05
N PRO A 138 7.50 6.32 27.05
CA PRO A 138 6.79 5.18 26.52
C PRO A 138 6.50 4.14 27.62
N VAL A 139 5.23 4.09 28.03
CA VAL A 139 4.65 3.01 28.82
C VAL A 139 4.67 1.76 27.94
N CYS A 140 5.58 0.83 28.24
CA CYS A 140 5.45 -0.64 28.16
C CYS A 140 6.73 -1.34 27.67
N ARG A 141 7.32 -2.14 28.57
CA ARG A 141 8.50 -3.01 28.37
C ARG A 141 8.28 -4.14 27.34
N TYR A 142 7.05 -4.34 26.86
CA TYR A 142 6.64 -5.36 25.87
C TYR A 142 6.09 -4.79 24.54
N CYS A 143 6.23 -3.48 24.29
CA CYS A 143 5.66 -2.82 23.10
C CYS A 143 6.28 -3.30 21.77
N TRP A 144 7.54 -3.76 21.78
CA TRP A 144 8.23 -4.21 20.58
C TRP A 144 7.64 -5.51 20.00
N LEU A 145 7.22 -6.46 20.85
CA LEU A 145 6.59 -7.71 20.41
C LEU A 145 5.25 -7.47 19.72
N TRP A 146 4.45 -6.53 20.26
CA TRP A 146 3.18 -6.13 19.65
C TRP A 146 3.39 -5.41 18.31
N LEU A 147 4.45 -4.61 18.20
CA LEU A 147 4.85 -3.95 16.95
C LEU A 147 5.23 -4.97 15.86
N LEU A 148 5.87 -6.07 16.25
CA LEU A 148 6.26 -7.16 15.36
C LEU A 148 5.06 -7.94 14.84
N THR A 149 4.07 -8.25 15.69
CA THR A 149 2.87 -8.98 15.25
C THR A 149 2.01 -8.15 14.30
N GLU A 150 1.84 -6.86 14.58
CA GLU A 150 1.13 -5.92 13.70
C GLU A 150 1.91 -5.71 12.39
N GLY A 151 3.23 -5.54 12.47
CA GLY A 151 4.10 -5.41 11.29
C GLY A 151 4.03 -6.65 10.40
N LEU A 152 4.04 -7.84 10.98
CA LEU A 152 3.86 -9.09 10.24
C LEU A 152 2.48 -9.14 9.55
N GLY A 153 1.40 -8.79 10.27
CA GLY A 153 0.05 -8.76 9.71
C GLY A 153 -0.08 -7.78 8.54
N ILE A 154 0.40 -6.55 8.73
CA ILE A 154 0.45 -5.53 7.67
C ILE A 154 1.31 -6.01 6.50
N GLY A 155 2.44 -6.67 6.78
CA GLY A 155 3.31 -7.27 5.79
C GLY A 155 2.59 -8.34 4.96
N ILE A 156 1.93 -9.30 5.61
CA ILE A 156 1.17 -10.37 4.93
C ILE A 156 0.11 -9.78 4.02
N LEU A 157 -0.67 -8.83 4.53
CA LEU A 157 -1.68 -8.14 3.73
C LEU A 157 -1.04 -7.38 2.57
N THR A 158 0.10 -6.72 2.80
CA THR A 158 0.84 -5.99 1.76
C THR A 158 1.35 -6.92 0.65
N GLY A 159 1.90 -8.08 1.00
CA GLY A 159 2.39 -9.09 0.05
C GLY A 159 1.25 -9.75 -0.73
N LEU A 160 0.15 -10.05 -0.04
CA LEU A 160 -1.07 -10.57 -0.67
C LEU A 160 -1.68 -9.56 -1.63
N VAL A 161 -1.69 -8.27 -1.31
CA VAL A 161 -2.42 -7.24 -2.06
C VAL A 161 -1.55 -6.51 -3.09
N GLY A 162 -0.22 -6.50 -2.94
CA GLY A 162 0.70 -5.89 -3.91
C GLY A 162 0.87 -4.38 -3.81
N VAL A 163 0.28 -3.74 -2.81
CA VAL A 163 0.19 -2.27 -2.73
C VAL A 163 1.45 -1.60 -2.15
N GLY A 164 2.47 -2.37 -1.77
CA GLY A 164 3.66 -1.86 -1.09
C GLY A 164 3.40 -1.38 0.35
N GLY A 165 2.14 -1.43 0.82
CA GLY A 165 1.76 -1.26 2.24
C GLY A 165 1.72 0.17 2.73
N GLY A 166 2.13 1.14 1.92
CA GLY A 166 2.40 2.52 2.36
C GLY A 166 1.23 3.21 3.08
N PHE A 167 0.00 3.01 2.62
CA PHE A 167 -1.18 3.60 3.25
C PHE A 167 -1.56 3.03 4.62
N ALA A 168 -1.14 1.79 4.92
CA ALA A 168 -1.33 1.16 6.22
C ALA A 168 -0.11 1.41 7.12
N ILE A 169 1.09 1.47 6.55
CA ILE A 169 2.35 1.71 7.27
C ILE A 169 2.39 3.11 7.89
N VAL A 170 1.97 4.16 7.15
CA VAL A 170 2.03 5.54 7.67
C VAL A 170 1.15 5.72 8.92
N PRO A 171 -0.15 5.35 8.93
CA PRO A 171 -0.96 5.40 10.15
C PRO A 171 -0.42 4.51 11.27
N ALA A 172 0.12 3.32 10.95
CA ALA A 172 0.70 2.44 11.96
C ALA A 172 1.91 3.10 12.65
N LEU A 173 2.83 3.71 11.90
CA LEU A 173 3.98 4.42 12.47
C LEU A 173 3.56 5.62 13.33
N VAL A 174 2.58 6.40 12.88
CA VAL A 174 2.11 7.60 13.61
C VAL A 174 1.44 7.21 14.92
N LEU A 175 0.62 6.16 14.89
CA LEU A 175 -0.19 5.77 16.05
C LEU A 175 0.55 4.88 17.03
N LEU A 176 1.38 3.96 16.54
CA LEU A 176 2.09 2.99 17.35
C LEU A 176 3.52 3.42 17.62
N GLY A 177 4.19 3.97 16.60
CA GLY A 177 5.56 4.48 16.68
C GLY A 177 5.67 5.88 17.29
N LYS A 178 4.54 6.56 17.55
CA LYS A 178 4.45 7.94 18.06
C LYS A 178 5.37 8.92 17.29
N THR A 179 5.59 8.65 16.01
CA THR A 179 6.40 9.48 15.12
C THR A 179 5.59 10.66 14.64
N GLU A 180 6.24 11.81 14.46
CA GLU A 180 5.62 12.90 13.73
C GLU A 180 5.26 12.46 12.31
N MET A 181 4.18 13.01 11.74
CA MET A 181 3.73 12.65 10.39
C MET A 181 4.83 12.79 9.33
N LYS A 182 5.68 13.82 9.42
CA LYS A 182 6.79 14.04 8.48
C LYS A 182 7.84 12.94 8.57
N GLU A 183 8.21 12.54 9.78
CA GLU A 183 9.13 11.43 10.04
C GLU A 183 8.51 10.08 9.61
N ALA A 184 7.22 9.88 9.86
CA ALA A 184 6.49 8.67 9.49
C ALA A 184 6.46 8.45 7.97
N VAL A 185 6.22 9.53 7.20
CA VAL A 185 6.21 9.51 5.73
C VAL A 185 7.59 9.18 5.16
N GLY A 186 8.67 9.76 5.70
CA GLY A 186 10.02 9.41 5.26
C GLY A 186 10.42 7.97 5.63
N THR A 187 10.08 7.56 6.86
CA THR A 187 10.37 6.22 7.38
C THR A 187 9.55 5.14 6.64
N SER A 188 8.31 5.43 6.24
CA SER A 188 7.48 4.49 5.48
C SER A 188 8.04 4.20 4.09
N LEU A 189 8.67 5.18 3.42
CA LEU A 189 9.31 4.97 2.12
C LEU A 189 10.41 3.90 2.20
N VAL A 190 11.20 3.87 3.28
CA VAL A 190 12.19 2.81 3.53
C VAL A 190 11.50 1.45 3.66
N ILE A 191 10.45 1.38 4.46
CA ILE A 191 9.72 0.13 4.70
C ILE A 191 9.04 -0.36 3.42
N ILE A 192 8.50 0.54 2.59
CA ILE A 192 7.90 0.21 1.30
C ILE A 192 8.95 -0.39 0.37
N VAL A 193 10.16 0.18 0.31
CA VAL A 193 11.27 -0.41 -0.49
C VAL A 193 11.60 -1.82 0.00
N MET A 194 11.71 -2.02 1.32
CA MET A 194 11.98 -3.36 1.89
C MET A 194 10.87 -4.36 1.54
N ASN A 195 9.60 -3.97 1.71
CA ASN A 195 8.44 -4.81 1.42
C ASN A 195 8.28 -5.08 -0.08
N ALA A 196 8.59 -4.09 -0.93
CA ALA A 196 8.56 -4.25 -2.38
C ALA A 196 9.56 -5.31 -2.84
N ILE A 197 10.79 -5.26 -2.31
CA ILE A 197 11.83 -6.26 -2.62
C ILE A 197 11.37 -7.65 -2.15
N ALA A 198 10.94 -7.79 -0.89
CA ALA A 198 10.50 -9.08 -0.36
C ALA A 198 9.24 -9.63 -1.04
N GLY A 199 8.26 -8.78 -1.28
CA GLY A 199 7.04 -9.15 -2.00
C GLY A 199 7.34 -9.59 -3.42
N PHE A 200 8.13 -8.80 -4.17
CA PHE A 200 8.49 -9.12 -5.56
C PHE A 200 9.27 -10.44 -5.65
N LEU A 201 10.20 -10.69 -4.73
CA LEU A 201 10.89 -11.99 -4.62
C LEU A 201 9.93 -13.14 -4.29
N GLY A 202 8.86 -12.91 -3.54
CA GLY A 202 7.83 -13.93 -3.27
C GLY A 202 6.99 -14.29 -4.52
N TYR A 203 6.80 -13.34 -5.43
CA TYR A 203 6.17 -13.58 -6.73
C TYR A 203 7.13 -14.20 -7.75
N PHE A 204 8.44 -14.16 -7.51
CA PHE A 204 9.43 -14.77 -8.39
C PHE A 204 9.22 -16.29 -8.48
N GLY A 205 9.11 -16.81 -9.72
CA GLY A 205 8.85 -18.22 -9.99
C GLY A 205 7.37 -18.65 -9.99
N GLN A 206 6.41 -17.71 -9.90
CA GLN A 206 4.99 -18.02 -10.14
C GLN A 206 4.69 -18.00 -11.65
N ALA A 207 4.24 -19.13 -12.21
CA ALA A 207 4.00 -19.28 -13.66
C ALA A 207 2.84 -18.43 -14.21
N ASP A 208 1.92 -17.98 -13.34
CA ASP A 208 0.73 -17.20 -13.69
C ASP A 208 1.02 -15.69 -13.88
N VAL A 209 2.25 -15.24 -13.67
CA VAL A 209 2.61 -13.82 -13.64
C VAL A 209 3.32 -13.42 -14.93
N VAL A 210 2.64 -12.61 -15.74
CA VAL A 210 3.20 -12.05 -16.97
C VAL A 210 3.71 -10.64 -16.70
N PHE A 211 5.00 -10.40 -16.93
CA PHE A 211 5.63 -9.10 -16.74
C PHE A 211 5.72 -8.32 -18.05
N ASP A 212 4.95 -7.24 -18.18
CA ASP A 212 5.10 -6.27 -19.26
C ASP A 212 6.15 -5.23 -18.85
N TRP A 213 7.39 -5.49 -19.26
CA TRP A 213 8.53 -4.63 -18.92
C TRP A 213 8.41 -3.22 -19.48
N HIS A 214 7.77 -3.06 -20.64
CA HIS A 214 7.59 -1.76 -21.28
C HIS A 214 6.60 -0.89 -20.49
N LEU A 215 5.48 -1.48 -20.07
CA LEU A 215 4.52 -0.81 -19.19
C LEU A 215 5.14 -0.44 -17.85
N MET A 216 5.88 -1.37 -17.22
CA MET A 216 6.51 -1.15 -15.92
C MET A 216 7.51 0.00 -15.95
N VAL A 217 8.41 0.03 -16.95
CA VAL A 217 9.43 1.08 -17.05
C VAL A 217 8.79 2.46 -17.30
N ASN A 218 7.86 2.56 -18.25
CA ASN A 218 7.21 3.84 -18.55
C ASN A 218 6.38 4.35 -17.38
N PHE A 219 5.62 3.47 -16.73
CA PHE A 219 4.81 3.84 -15.56
C PHE A 219 5.70 4.27 -14.40
N THR A 220 6.79 3.54 -14.13
CA THR A 220 7.77 3.88 -13.09
C THR A 220 8.44 5.22 -13.37
N PHE A 221 8.81 5.50 -14.61
CA PHE A 221 9.43 6.76 -14.99
C PHE A 221 8.50 7.96 -14.70
N VAL A 222 7.25 7.89 -15.16
CA VAL A 222 6.26 8.95 -14.94
C VAL A 222 5.92 9.11 -13.45
N ALA A 223 5.72 8.01 -12.73
CA ALA A 223 5.45 8.05 -11.29
C ALA A 223 6.64 8.58 -10.48
N SER A 224 7.88 8.31 -10.92
CA SER A 224 9.10 8.82 -10.29
C SER A 224 9.24 10.34 -10.45
N LEU A 225 8.84 10.90 -11.60
CA LEU A 225 8.74 12.35 -11.74
C LEU A 225 7.67 12.94 -10.82
N GLY A 226 6.52 12.26 -10.73
CA GLY A 226 5.43 12.66 -9.85
C GLY A 226 5.83 12.69 -8.36
N ILE A 227 6.54 11.67 -7.86
CA ILE A 227 6.93 11.61 -6.44
C ILE A 227 7.91 12.70 -6.05
N LEU A 228 8.81 13.11 -6.94
CA LEU A 228 9.72 14.22 -6.69
C LEU A 228 8.96 15.55 -6.56
N LEU A 229 8.00 15.80 -7.47
CA LEU A 229 7.13 16.97 -7.42
C LEU A 229 6.23 16.97 -6.18
N GLY A 230 5.68 15.80 -5.82
CA GLY A 230 4.86 15.62 -4.63
C GLY A 230 5.64 15.83 -3.34
N GLY A 231 6.84 15.26 -3.23
CA GLY A 231 7.70 15.39 -2.04
C GLY A 231 8.18 16.82 -1.79
N TYR A 232 8.34 17.62 -2.85
CA TYR A 232 8.62 19.06 -2.72
C TYR A 232 7.35 19.84 -2.31
N SER A 233 6.21 19.53 -2.94
CA SER A 233 4.93 20.22 -2.71
C SER A 233 4.29 19.89 -1.35
N GLY A 234 4.67 18.78 -0.72
CA GLY A 234 4.15 18.34 0.58
C GLY A 234 4.43 19.31 1.73
N ARG A 235 5.30 20.30 1.54
CA ARG A 235 5.55 21.37 2.51
C ARG A 235 4.42 22.41 2.58
N TYR A 236 3.60 22.51 1.53
CA TYR A 236 2.54 23.52 1.41
C TYR A 236 1.16 23.04 1.89
N PHE A 237 0.97 21.72 2.04
CA PHE A 237 -0.33 21.15 2.41
C PHE A 237 -0.39 20.76 3.88
N ASN A 238 -1.47 21.14 4.54
CA ASN A 238 -1.71 20.75 5.93
C ASN A 238 -2.03 19.24 5.98
N ALA A 239 -1.30 18.48 6.80
CA ALA A 239 -1.39 17.03 6.90
C ALA A 239 -2.84 16.54 7.13
N LYS A 240 -3.63 17.33 7.87
CA LYS A 240 -5.06 17.08 8.13
C LYS A 240 -5.91 17.04 6.87
N GLN A 241 -5.76 18.04 5.99
CA GLN A 241 -6.56 18.18 4.78
C GLN A 241 -6.18 17.08 3.78
N LEU A 242 -4.89 16.82 3.64
CA LEU A 242 -4.38 15.77 2.75
C LEU A 242 -4.86 14.38 3.20
N GLN A 243 -4.80 14.07 4.50
CA GLN A 243 -5.30 12.81 5.05
C GLN A 243 -6.81 12.63 4.85
N LYS A 244 -7.60 13.69 5.08
CA LYS A 244 -9.06 13.63 4.92
C LYS A 244 -9.47 13.51 3.45
N GLY A 245 -8.83 14.27 2.56
CA GLY A 245 -9.06 14.20 1.11
C GLY A 245 -8.71 12.83 0.54
N PHE A 246 -7.56 12.29 0.93
CA PHE A 246 -7.15 10.94 0.52
C PHE A 246 -8.06 9.85 1.09
N GLY A 247 -8.55 9.99 2.33
CA GLY A 247 -9.55 9.07 2.89
C GLY A 247 -10.83 9.01 2.05
N TYR A 248 -11.39 10.16 1.65
CA TYR A 248 -12.56 10.20 0.76
C TYR A 248 -12.25 9.61 -0.62
N PHE A 249 -11.06 9.88 -1.13
CA PHE A 249 -10.62 9.35 -2.42
C PHE A 249 -10.46 7.82 -2.40
N LEU A 250 -9.84 7.26 -1.36
CA LEU A 250 -9.78 5.82 -1.13
C LEU A 250 -11.18 5.20 -1.02
N LEU A 251 -12.09 5.87 -0.33
CA LEU A 251 -13.48 5.41 -0.21
C LEU A 251 -14.17 5.33 -1.57
N ALA A 252 -13.97 6.32 -2.44
CA ALA A 252 -14.52 6.33 -3.79
C ALA A 252 -13.94 5.18 -4.64
N VAL A 253 -12.63 4.95 -4.59
CA VAL A 253 -11.99 3.86 -5.35
C VAL A 253 -12.40 2.49 -4.81
N ALA A 254 -12.46 2.31 -3.49
CA ALA A 254 -12.93 1.06 -2.88
C ALA A 254 -14.38 0.75 -3.28
N ALA A 255 -15.27 1.75 -3.23
CA ALA A 255 -16.65 1.62 -3.67
C ALA A 255 -16.74 1.26 -5.16
N PHE A 256 -15.91 1.87 -6.01
CA PHE A 256 -15.84 1.54 -7.44
C PHE A 256 -15.41 0.09 -7.68
N ILE A 257 -14.36 -0.38 -7.00
CA ILE A 257 -13.88 -1.77 -7.12
C ILE A 257 -14.98 -2.76 -6.70
N LEU A 258 -15.63 -2.51 -5.56
CA LEU A 258 -16.71 -3.35 -5.06
C LEU A 258 -17.90 -3.38 -6.02
N PHE A 259 -18.26 -2.22 -6.59
CA PHE A 259 -19.33 -2.13 -7.57
C PHE A 259 -18.99 -2.92 -8.84
N GLN A 260 -17.76 -2.83 -9.34
CA GLN A 260 -17.31 -3.56 -10.52
C GLN A 260 -17.20 -5.08 -10.26
N GLN A 261 -16.87 -5.49 -9.03
CA GLN A 261 -16.79 -6.90 -8.66
C GLN A 261 -18.14 -7.53 -8.28
N ARG A 262 -19.20 -6.74 -8.04
CA ARG A 262 -20.53 -7.24 -7.66
C ARG A 262 -21.04 -8.32 -8.63
N ASP A 263 -20.76 -8.17 -9.93
CA ASP A 263 -21.24 -9.07 -10.97
C ASP A 263 -20.39 -10.36 -11.06
N ARG A 264 -19.20 -10.39 -10.44
CA ARG A 264 -18.30 -11.55 -10.38
C ARG A 264 -18.47 -12.38 -9.09
N LEU A 265 -19.07 -11.82 -8.04
CA LEU A 265 -19.33 -12.48 -6.75
C LEU A 265 -20.23 -13.75 -6.86
N PRO A 266 -21.31 -13.79 -7.67
CA PRO A 266 -22.17 -14.97 -7.78
C PRO A 266 -21.48 -16.23 -8.32
N ARG A 267 -20.38 -16.08 -9.07
CA ARG A 267 -19.63 -17.19 -9.67
C ARG A 267 -18.68 -17.90 -8.69
N LEU A 268 -18.40 -17.30 -7.52
CA LEU A 268 -17.58 -17.90 -6.47
C LEU A 268 -18.40 -18.81 -5.54
N THR A 269 -19.71 -18.57 -5.44
CA THR A 269 -20.66 -19.39 -4.67
C THR A 269 -21.11 -20.64 -5.42
N THR A 270 -21.03 -20.65 -6.75
CA THR A 270 -21.22 -21.85 -7.56
C THR A 270 -19.90 -22.60 -7.63
N LEU A 271 -19.66 -23.50 -6.68
CA LEU A 271 -18.61 -24.52 -6.79
C LEU A 271 -18.77 -25.24 -8.15
N PRO A 272 -17.68 -25.65 -8.82
CA PRO A 272 -17.78 -26.32 -10.10
C PRO A 272 -18.59 -27.61 -9.94
N GLU A 273 -19.75 -27.70 -10.59
CA GLU A 273 -20.50 -28.95 -10.78
C GLU A 273 -19.69 -30.00 -11.58
N THR A 274 -18.48 -29.68 -12.03
CA THR A 274 -17.61 -30.59 -12.78
C THR A 274 -17.06 -31.76 -11.97
N THR A 275 -17.22 -31.79 -10.63
CA THR A 275 -16.86 -32.99 -9.85
C THR A 275 -18.00 -34.03 -9.74
N VAL A 276 -19.26 -33.65 -10.00
CA VAL A 276 -20.39 -34.60 -9.91
C VAL A 276 -20.61 -35.36 -11.22
N ALA A 277 -20.29 -34.76 -12.38
CA ALA A 277 -20.46 -35.41 -13.68
C ALA A 277 -19.49 -36.60 -13.92
N ILE A 278 -18.34 -36.66 -13.24
CA ILE A 278 -17.36 -37.75 -13.41
C ILE A 278 -17.71 -38.95 -12.50
N ALA A 279 -18.55 -38.77 -11.47
CA ALA A 279 -18.95 -39.84 -10.55
C ALA A 279 -20.20 -40.63 -11.03
N GLN A 280 -20.92 -40.15 -12.05
CA GLN A 280 -22.08 -40.87 -12.62
C GLN A 280 -21.77 -41.68 -13.88
N GLN A 281 -20.50 -41.81 -14.25
CA GLN A 281 -20.06 -42.63 -15.39
C GLN A 281 -19.23 -43.85 -14.96
N LYS A 282 -19.48 -44.37 -13.74
CA LYS A 282 -18.96 -45.66 -13.29
C LYS A 282 -20.08 -46.58 -12.85
#